data_AF-A0A2A5DLX5-F1
#
_entry.id   AF-A0A2A5DLX5-F1
#
_cell.length_a   1.000
_cell.length_b   1.000
_cell.length_c   1.000
_cell.angle_alpha   90.00
_cell.angle_beta   90.00
_cell.angle_gamma   90.00
#
_symmetry.space_group_name_H-M   'P 1'
#
loop_
_entity.id
_entity.type
_entity.pdbx_description
1 polymer ?
#
loop_
_entity_poly.entity_id
_entity_poly.type
_entity_poly.pdbx_seq_one_letter_code
_entity_poly.pdbx_strand_id
1 'polypeptide(L)' 'MFKSKLLTVLSVMVIGLLAPMSAGAAEDTAPDAMTGLKVGEKVPDFTLLDQNGKEQSLKGLLAKKGTTVLVFYRSALW' A
#
# COMPACT_ATOMS: atom_id res chain seq x y z
N MET A 1 -26.55 52.82 28.21
CA MET A 1 -25.32 52.03 28.47
C MET A 1 -25.44 50.52 28.24
N PHE A 2 -26.64 49.96 27.99
CA PHE A 2 -26.84 48.51 27.75
C PHE A 2 -26.69 48.07 26.27
N LYS A 3 -26.95 48.97 25.32
CA LYS A 3 -26.95 48.66 23.88
C LYS A 3 -25.54 48.37 23.31
N SER A 4 -24.47 49.00 23.83
CA SER A 4 -23.11 48.76 23.33
C SER A 4 -22.52 47.45 23.84
N LYS A 5 -22.82 47.04 25.08
CA LYS A 5 -22.40 45.73 25.63
C LYS A 5 -23.04 44.56 24.89
N LEU A 6 -24.30 44.70 24.46
CA LEU A 6 -25.00 43.69 23.68
C LEU A 6 -24.43 43.56 22.25
N LEU A 7 -24.01 44.67 21.64
CA LEU A 7 -23.39 44.68 20.30
C LEU A 7 -21.97 44.07 20.31
N THR A 8 -21.20 44.30 21.38
CA THR A 8 -19.86 43.72 21.54
C THR A 8 -19.91 42.21 21.75
N VAL A 9 -20.89 41.70 22.53
CA VAL A 9 -21.03 40.25 22.76
C VAL A 9 -21.46 39.50 21.49
N LEU A 10 -22.32 40.10 20.66
CA LEU A 10 -22.68 39.51 19.36
C LEU A 10 -21.49 39.44 18.39
N SER A 11 -20.58 40.41 18.43
CA SER A 11 -19.43 40.48 17.52
C SER A 11 -18.34 39.45 17.84
N VAL A 12 -18.17 39.09 19.13
CA VAL A 12 -17.24 38.02 19.55
C VAL A 12 -17.78 36.63 19.21
N MET A 13 -19.11 36.45 19.16
CA MET A 13 -19.72 35.15 18.86
C MET A 13 -19.62 34.74 17.38
N VAL A 14 -19.44 35.69 16.46
CA VAL A 14 -19.34 35.41 15.01
C VAL A 14 -17.91 34.99 14.61
N ILE A 15 -16.88 35.38 15.37
CA ILE A 15 -15.48 35.07 15.05
C ILE A 15 -15.10 33.62 15.44
N GLY A 16 -15.85 33.00 16.36
CA GLY A 16 -15.63 31.60 16.76
C GLY A 16 -16.10 30.55 15.74
N LEU A 17 -16.85 30.94 14.70
CA LEU A 17 -17.48 30.00 13.77
C LEU A 17 -16.64 29.72 12.50
N LEU A 18 -15.41 30.25 12.41
CA LEU A 18 -14.53 30.14 11.25
C LEU A 18 -13.24 29.35 11.55
N ALA A 19 -13.24 28.46 12.54
CA ALA A 19 -12.15 27.52 12.70
C ALA A 19 -12.17 26.50 11.55
N PRO A 20 -11.11 26.36 10.74
CA PRO A 20 -11.03 25.29 9.76
C PRO A 20 -11.02 23.97 10.54
N MET A 21 -12.12 23.22 10.45
CA MET A 21 -12.10 21.79 10.72
C MET A 21 -11.23 21.16 9.63
N SER A 22 -9.93 21.10 9.88
CA SER A 22 -9.04 20.20 9.16
C SER A 22 -9.48 18.79 9.54
N ALA A 23 -10.41 18.25 8.76
CA ALA A 23 -10.68 16.83 8.73
C ALA A 23 -9.38 16.15 8.31
N GLY A 24 -8.63 15.64 9.29
CA GLY A 24 -7.50 14.77 9.03
C GLY A 24 -8.01 13.62 8.17
N ALA A 25 -7.59 13.59 6.91
CA ALA A 25 -7.79 12.43 6.07
C ALA A 25 -7.19 11.24 6.83
N ALA A 26 -8.02 10.25 7.14
CA ALA A 26 -7.52 9.00 7.67
C ALA A 26 -6.53 8.44 6.64
N GLU A 27 -5.26 8.40 7.00
CA GLU A 27 -4.25 7.72 6.20
C GLU A 27 -4.61 6.24 6.22
N ASP A 28 -5.18 5.75 5.11
CA ASP A 28 -5.34 4.33 4.85
C ASP A 28 -3.94 3.73 4.79
N THR A 29 -3.47 3.27 5.96
CA THR A 29 -2.14 2.69 6.10
C THR A 29 -2.20 1.38 5.35
N ALA A 30 -1.70 1.39 4.11
CA ALA A 30 -1.57 0.18 3.32
C ALA A 30 -0.85 -0.87 4.19
N PRO A 31 -1.38 -2.09 4.31
CA PRO A 31 -0.75 -3.11 5.14
C PRO A 31 0.70 -3.29 4.68
N ASP A 32 1.62 -3.42 5.64
CA ASP A 32 3.04 -3.64 5.37
C ASP A 32 3.19 -4.67 4.25
N ALA A 33 3.69 -4.24 3.11
CA ALA A 33 3.83 -5.11 1.96
C ALA A 33 4.75 -6.27 2.36
N MET A 34 4.20 -7.48 2.43
CA MET A 34 5.01 -8.70 2.60
C MET A 34 5.83 -8.88 1.33
N THR A 35 7.03 -8.30 1.31
CA THR A 35 7.93 -8.26 0.15
C THR A 35 8.66 -9.58 0.02
N GLY A 36 7.97 -10.59 -0.51
CA GLY A 36 8.58 -11.85 -0.94
C GLY A 36 9.12 -12.74 0.18
N LEU A 37 9.95 -13.71 -0.23
CA LEU A 37 10.51 -14.75 0.64
C LEU A 37 11.77 -14.25 1.36
N LYS A 38 11.96 -14.62 2.64
CA LYS A 38 13.17 -14.23 3.39
C LYS A 38 14.40 -15.03 2.93
N VAL A 39 15.59 -14.46 3.13
CA VAL A 39 16.84 -15.20 2.88
C VAL A 39 16.92 -16.44 3.76
N GLY A 40 17.22 -17.59 3.15
CA GLY A 40 17.28 -18.88 3.83
C GLY A 40 15.92 -19.57 4.02
N GLU A 41 14.81 -18.88 3.71
CA GLU A 41 13.49 -19.49 3.70
C GLU A 41 13.35 -20.46 2.52
N LYS A 42 12.67 -21.58 2.77
CA LYS A 42 12.45 -22.60 1.75
C LYS A 42 11.49 -22.06 0.68
N VAL A 43 11.92 -22.11 -0.58
CA VAL A 43 11.07 -21.75 -1.72
C VAL A 43 9.80 -22.63 -1.74
N PRO A 44 8.60 -22.03 -1.84
CA PRO A 44 7.35 -22.77 -2.00
C PRO A 44 7.36 -23.61 -3.27
N ASP A 45 6.77 -24.80 -3.21
CA ASP A 45 6.67 -25.66 -4.39
C ASP A 45 5.71 -25.07 -5.44
N PHE A 46 5.99 -25.30 -6.72
CA PHE A 46 5.14 -24.85 -7.81
C PHE A 46 5.25 -25.74 -9.04
N THR A 47 4.17 -25.74 -9.82
CA THR A 47 4.11 -26.24 -11.20
C THR A 47 3.33 -25.22 -12.02
N LEU A 48 3.95 -24.66 -13.06
CA LEU A 48 3.39 -23.61 -13.90
C LEU A 48 3.67 -23.91 -15.38
N LEU A 49 2.90 -23.29 -16.27
CA LEU A 49 3.16 -23.32 -17.70
C LEU A 49 4.22 -22.27 -18.07
N ASP A 50 5.16 -22.64 -18.93
CA ASP A 50 6.08 -21.70 -19.57
C ASP A 50 5.42 -20.97 -20.75
N GLN A 51 6.18 -20.10 -21.42
CA GLN A 51 5.69 -19.31 -22.55
C GLN A 51 5.24 -20.13 -23.76
N ASN A 52 5.60 -21.42 -23.83
CA ASN A 52 5.18 -22.34 -24.88
C ASN A 52 4.06 -23.28 -24.42
N GLY A 53 3.49 -23.05 -23.23
CA GLY A 53 2.47 -23.91 -22.64
C GLY A 53 3.02 -25.24 -22.10
N LYS A 54 4.34 -25.36 -21.90
CA LYS A 54 4.94 -26.57 -21.31
C LYS A 54 5.02 -26.44 -19.79
N GLU A 55 4.66 -27.51 -19.08
CA GLU A 55 4.80 -27.56 -17.63
C GLU A 55 6.26 -27.50 -17.17
N GLN A 56 6.50 -26.66 -16.17
CA GLN A 56 7.75 -26.51 -15.45
C GLN A 56 7.44 -26.57 -13.94
N SER A 57 8.22 -27.35 -13.19
CA SER A 57 8.09 -27.46 -11.74
C SER A 57 9.36 -27.03 -11.03
N LEU A 58 9.23 -26.54 -9.78
CA LEU A 58 10.38 -26.20 -8.95
C LEU A 58 11.35 -27.39 -8.86
N LYS A 59 10.84 -28.59 -8.60
CA LYS A 59 11.65 -29.82 -8.53
C LYS A 59 12.42 -30.07 -9.83
N GLY A 60 11.78 -29.90 -10.99
CA GLY A 60 12.44 -30.06 -12.29
C GLY A 60 13.50 -29.00 -12.57
N LEU A 61 13.28 -27.77 -12.10
CA LEU A 61 14.25 -26.68 -12.21
C LEU A 61 15.47 -26.89 -11.30
N LEU A 62 15.25 -27.33 -10.06
CA LEU A 62 16.31 -27.62 -9.09
C LEU A 62 17.10 -28.89 -9.40
N ALA A 63 16.51 -29.85 -10.14
CA ALA A 63 17.22 -31.07 -10.56
C ALA A 63 18.32 -30.79 -11.60
N LYS A 64 18.29 -29.62 -12.25
CA LYS A 64 19.35 -29.19 -13.17
C LYS A 64 20.54 -28.72 -12.32
N LYS A 65 21.76 -29.15 -12.69
CA LYS A 65 22.98 -28.73 -11.98
C LYS A 65 23.10 -27.21 -12.01
N GLY A 66 23.26 -26.57 -10.85
CA GLY A 66 23.57 -25.14 -10.72
C GLY A 66 22.63 -24.37 -9.80
N THR A 67 22.82 -23.06 -9.76
CA THR A 67 21.96 -22.13 -9.01
C THR A 67 20.78 -21.72 -9.89
N THR A 68 19.56 -21.79 -9.35
CA THR A 68 18.34 -21.32 -10.03
C THR A 68 18.02 -19.89 -9.60
N VAL A 69 17.75 -19.01 -10.56
CA VAL A 69 17.32 -17.62 -10.33
C VAL A 69 15.93 -17.43 -10.93
N LEU A 70 15.00 -16.88 -10.13
CA LEU A 70 13.63 -16.54 -10.55
C LEU A 70 13.53 -15.02 -10.70
N VAL A 71 13.18 -14.55 -11.90
CA VAL A 71 13.01 -13.13 -12.21
C VAL A 71 11.54 -12.84 -12.49
N PHE A 72 10.91 -12.03 -11.65
CA PHE A 72 9.55 -11.58 -11.84
C PHE A 72 9.57 -10.23 -12.58
N TYR A 73 8.84 -10.16 -13.70
CA TYR A 73 8.61 -8.92 -14.41
C TYR A 73 7.12 -8.77 -14.65
N ARG A 74 6.61 -7.54 -14.52
CA ARG A 74 5.24 -7.21 -14.92
C ARG A 74 5.31 -6.71 -16.36
N SER A 75 4.57 -7.35 -17.28
CA SER A 75 4.41 -6.79 -18.61
C SER A 75 3.83 -5.38 -18.51
N ALA A 76 4.49 -4.41 -19.13
CA ALA A 76 3.90 -3.12 -19.40
C ALA A 76 3.30 -3.20 -20.82
N LEU A 77 2.01 -2.86 -20.94
CA LEU A 77 1.52 -2.33 -22.19
C LEU A 77 2.22 -0.98 -22.34
N TRP A 78 3.10 -0.87 -23.32
CA TRP A 78 3.64 0.42 -23.76
C TRP A 78 2.68 1.03 -24.79
#